data_AF-H8KXN6-F1
#
_entry.id   AF-H8KXN6-F1
#
_cell.length_a   1.000
_cell.length_b   1.000
_cell.length_c   1.000
_cell.angle_alpha   90.00
_cell.angle_beta   90.00
_cell.angle_gamma   90.00
#
_symmetry.space_group_name_H-M   'P 1'
#
loop_
_entity.id
_entity.type
_entity.pdbx_description
1 polymer ?
#
loop_
_entity_poly.entity_id
_entity_poly.type
_entity_poly.pdbx_seq_one_letter_code
_entity_poly.pdbx_strand_id
1 'polypeptide(L)'
;MMTTTEMTGVYDTLLCIPGMSEQVKIDLRVSRKQVLLLSQVIERGLSIKPGENEFTFLDVVSKESAVELASLAGDCLEKAGLTELSKKLKLLNVRKL
;
A
#
# COMPACT_ATOMS: atom_id res chain seq x y z
N MET A 1 -22.94 -1.52 -5.32
CA MET A 1 -21.59 -2.03 -5.03
C MET A 1 -20.79 -1.98 -6.33
N MET A 2 -19.70 -1.20 -6.44
CA MET A 2 -18.72 -1.47 -7.50
C MET A 2 -18.22 -2.90 -7.32
N THR A 3 -18.42 -3.73 -8.32
CA THR A 3 -17.90 -5.08 -8.40
C THR A 3 -16.36 -5.05 -8.43
N THR A 4 -15.70 -6.15 -8.07
CA THR A 4 -14.23 -6.28 -8.17
C THR A 4 -13.74 -5.89 -9.57
N THR A 5 -14.51 -6.25 -10.61
CA THR A 5 -14.27 -5.91 -12.01
C THR A 5 -14.23 -4.40 -12.27
N GLU A 6 -15.15 -3.63 -11.68
CA GLU A 6 -15.16 -2.17 -11.81
C GLU A 6 -13.99 -1.52 -11.07
N MET A 7 -13.55 -2.08 -9.95
CA MET A 7 -12.35 -1.61 -9.24
C MET A 7 -11.08 -1.90 -10.04
N THR A 8 -10.97 -3.08 -10.66
CA THR A 8 -9.87 -3.44 -11.55
C THR A 8 -9.80 -2.49 -12.74
N GLY A 9 -10.93 -2.19 -13.39
CA GLY A 9 -10.96 -1.25 -14.51
C GLY A 9 -10.56 0.18 -14.13
N VAL A 10 -10.93 0.64 -12.93
CA VAL A 10 -10.49 1.96 -12.41
C VAL A 10 -8.99 1.97 -12.15
N TYR A 11 -8.44 0.93 -11.52
CA TYR A 11 -6.99 0.83 -11.31
C TYR A 11 -6.23 0.74 -12.64
N ASP A 12 -6.66 -0.08 -13.59
CA ASP A 12 -6.02 -0.21 -14.90
C ASP A 12 -6.00 1.13 -15.64
N THR A 13 -7.10 1.88 -15.59
CA THR A 13 -7.17 3.21 -16.21
C THR A 13 -6.22 4.21 -15.54
N LEU A 14 -6.10 4.17 -14.20
CA LEU A 14 -5.18 5.03 -13.45
C LEU A 14 -3.71 4.66 -13.66
N LEU A 15 -3.41 3.37 -13.80
CA LEU A 15 -2.06 2.87 -14.07
C LEU A 15 -1.61 3.12 -15.51
N CYS A 16 -2.55 3.37 -16.43
CA CYS A 16 -2.28 3.81 -17.80
C CYS A 16 -2.01 5.33 -17.92
N ILE A 17 -2.05 6.11 -16.83
CA ILE A 17 -1.75 7.54 -16.88
C ILE A 17 -0.26 7.74 -17.22
N PRO A 18 0.07 8.62 -18.19
CA PRO A 18 1.45 8.99 -18.49
C PRO A 18 2.20 9.41 -17.22
N GLY A 19 3.40 8.85 -17.00
CA GLY A 19 4.18 9.07 -15.78
C GLY A 19 4.14 7.92 -14.77
N MET A 20 3.16 7.00 -14.84
CA MET A 20 3.08 5.86 -13.90
C MET A 20 4.15 4.78 -14.10
N SER A 21 4.77 4.74 -15.28
CA SER A 21 5.90 3.84 -15.59
C SER A 21 7.27 4.52 -15.46
N GLU A 22 7.30 5.79 -15.06
CA GLU A 22 8.55 6.52 -14.87
C GLU A 22 9.25 6.07 -13.59
N GLN A 23 10.58 6.00 -13.65
CA GLN A 23 11.38 5.64 -12.48
C GLN A 23 11.56 6.87 -11.59
N VAL A 24 11.06 6.79 -10.36
CA VAL A 24 11.28 7.79 -9.31
C VAL A 24 12.36 7.33 -8.35
N LYS A 25 13.31 8.22 -8.06
CA LYS A 25 14.33 7.99 -7.04
C LYS A 25 13.76 8.35 -5.66
N ILE A 26 13.56 7.34 -4.82
CA ILE A 26 13.09 7.53 -3.45
C ILE A 26 14.29 7.32 -2.50
N ASP A 27 14.80 8.42 -1.92
CA ASP A 27 15.84 8.36 -0.89
C ASP A 27 15.20 8.13 0.49
N LEU A 28 15.39 6.97 1.11
CA LEU A 28 14.77 6.61 2.38
C LEU A 28 15.82 6.35 3.46
N ARG A 29 15.63 6.96 4.64
CA ARG A 29 16.45 6.70 5.83
C ARG A 29 15.63 5.89 6.83
N VAL A 30 15.68 4.57 6.69
CA VAL A 30 14.94 3.62 7.52
C VAL A 30 15.86 2.63 8.22
N SER A 31 15.39 2.08 9.34
CA SER A 31 16.10 1.04 10.08
C SER A 31 15.97 -0.33 9.41
N ARG A 32 16.90 -1.26 9.71
CA ARG A 32 16.83 -2.65 9.24
C ARG A 32 15.50 -3.33 9.62
N LYS A 33 14.96 -3.00 10.79
CA LYS A 33 13.66 -3.46 11.27
C LYS A 33 12.55 -3.05 10.30
N GLN A 34 12.47 -1.77 9.92
CA GLN A 34 11.43 -1.27 9.01
C GLN A 34 11.50 -1.94 7.63
N VAL A 35 12.71 -2.17 7.11
CA VAL A 35 12.89 -2.89 5.84
C VAL A 35 12.39 -4.33 5.93
N LEU A 36 12.73 -5.04 7.02
CA LEU A 36 12.27 -6.42 7.23
C LEU A 36 10.75 -6.50 7.35
N LEU A 37 10.16 -5.62 8.16
CA LEU A 37 8.71 -5.55 8.34
C LEU A 37 8.00 -5.22 7.02
N LEU A 38 8.56 -4.32 6.21
CA LEU A 38 8.00 -3.97 4.91
C LEU A 38 8.01 -5.16 3.95
N SER A 39 9.12 -5.91 3.87
CA SER A 39 9.20 -7.13 3.04
C SER A 39 8.14 -8.15 3.44
N GLN A 40 7.99 -8.41 4.74
CA GLN A 40 7.04 -9.38 5.27
C GLN A 40 5.58 -8.99 5.00
N VAL A 41 5.25 -7.71 5.11
CA VAL A 41 3.90 -7.20 4.78
C VAL A 41 3.60 -7.35 3.29
N ILE A 42 4.58 -7.08 2.41
CA ILE A 42 4.41 -7.22 0.95
C ILE A 42 4.24 -8.69 0.57
N GLU A 43 5.16 -9.56 1.00
CA GLU A 43 5.11 -11.01 0.73
C GLU A 43 3.78 -11.61 1.14
N ARG A 44 3.29 -11.19 2.31
CA ARG A 44 2.00 -11.62 2.81
C ARG A 44 0.83 -11.06 2.01
N GLY A 45 0.83 -9.77 1.70
CA GLY A 45 -0.22 -9.15 0.88
C GLY A 45 -0.37 -9.82 -0.50
N LEU A 46 0.74 -10.34 -1.03
CA LEU A 46 0.76 -11.13 -2.27
C LEU A 46 0.36 -12.60 -2.09
N SER A 47 0.51 -13.15 -0.88
CA SER A 47 0.31 -14.58 -0.59
C SER A 47 -1.06 -14.92 0.02
N ILE A 48 -1.96 -13.94 0.22
CA ILE A 48 -3.30 -14.17 0.79
C ILE A 48 -4.06 -15.17 -0.08
N LYS A 49 -4.10 -16.43 0.37
CA LYS A 49 -4.98 -17.46 -0.18
C LYS A 49 -6.34 -17.39 0.53
N PRO A 50 -7.47 -17.51 -0.19
CA PRO A 50 -8.78 -17.49 0.44
C PRO A 50 -8.94 -18.71 1.36
N GLY A 51 -9.04 -18.49 2.67
CA GLY A 51 -9.39 -19.51 3.66
C GLY A 51 -8.31 -19.87 4.69
N GLU A 52 -7.10 -19.33 4.59
CA GLU A 52 -6.12 -19.49 5.67
C GLU A 52 -6.36 -18.41 6.74
N ASN A 53 -6.73 -18.86 7.95
CA ASN A 53 -6.75 -18.06 9.17
C ASN A 53 -5.32 -17.69 9.53
N GLU A 54 -4.76 -16.78 8.75
CA GLU A 54 -3.37 -16.42 8.84
C GLU A 54 -3.31 -15.34 9.93
N PHE A 55 -2.75 -15.68 11.10
CA PHE A 55 -2.39 -14.74 12.18
C PHE A 55 -1.91 -13.44 11.59
N THR A 56 -2.66 -12.34 11.65
CA THR A 56 -2.28 -11.10 10.95
C THR A 56 -0.87 -10.75 11.41
N PHE A 57 0.10 -10.64 10.51
CA PHE A 57 1.47 -10.31 10.90
C PHE A 57 1.47 -8.99 11.70
N LEU A 58 0.52 -8.12 11.35
CA LEU A 58 0.13 -6.92 12.08
C LEU A 58 -0.38 -7.16 13.53
N ASP A 59 -0.88 -8.34 13.87
CA ASP A 59 -1.27 -8.74 15.24
C ASP A 59 -0.05 -9.13 16.09
N VAL A 60 1.01 -9.63 15.45
CA VAL A 60 2.28 -9.98 16.12
C VAL A 60 3.21 -8.77 16.19
N VAL A 61 3.10 -7.86 15.23
CA VAL A 61 3.86 -6.62 15.16
C VAL A 61 3.33 -5.63 16.19
N SER A 62 4.23 -5.01 16.96
CA SER A 62 3.84 -4.00 17.94
C SER A 62 3.13 -2.82 17.26
N LYS A 63 2.15 -2.21 17.94
CA LYS A 63 1.43 -1.03 17.42
C LYS A 63 2.37 0.08 16.95
N GLU A 64 3.47 0.27 17.65
CA GLU A 64 4.54 1.20 17.29
C GLU A 64 5.14 0.88 15.91
N SER A 65 5.46 -0.38 15.65
CA SER A 65 6.02 -0.83 14.38
C SER A 65 5.02 -0.70 13.21
N ALA A 66 3.73 -0.85 13.49
CA ALA A 66 2.68 -0.59 12.50
C ALA A 66 2.57 0.90 12.15
N VAL A 67 2.72 1.79 13.14
CA VAL A 67 2.78 3.25 12.92
C VAL A 67 4.04 3.63 12.12
N GLU A 68 5.19 3.05 12.44
CA GLU A 68 6.44 3.25 11.68
C GLU A 68 6.30 2.83 10.21
N LEU A 69 5.66 1.69 9.95
CA LEU A 69 5.37 1.22 8.59
C LEU A 69 4.40 2.15 7.85
N ALA A 70 3.35 2.62 8.54
CA ALA A 70 2.40 3.56 7.96
C ALA A 70 3.07 4.90 7.61
N SER A 71 3.97 5.38 8.47
CA SER A 71 4.79 6.56 8.21
C SER A 71 5.68 6.36 6.98
N LEU A 72 6.36 5.21 6.90
CA LEU A 72 7.21 4.87 5.75
C LEU A 72 6.41 4.84 4.44
N ALA A 73 5.21 4.26 4.45
CA ALA A 73 4.32 4.27 3.29
C ALA A 73 3.91 5.70 2.88
N GLY A 74 3.67 6.58 3.86
CA GLY A 74 3.43 8.00 3.64
C GLY A 74 4.61 8.70 2.97
N ASP A 75 5.81 8.51 3.51
CA ASP A 75 7.04 9.11 2.98
C ASP A 75 7.33 8.65 1.54
N CYS A 76 7.08 7.39 1.22
CA CYS A 76 7.21 6.87 -0.15
C CYS A 76 6.23 7.56 -1.10
N LEU A 77 4.97 7.75 -0.69
CA LEU A 77 3.96 8.44 -1.49
C LEU A 77 4.30 9.91 -1.69
N GLU A 78 4.81 10.58 -0.65
CA GLU A 78 5.22 11.98 -0.74
C GLU A 78 6.40 12.16 -1.69
N LYS A 79 7.44 11.34 -1.55
CA LYS A 79 8.63 11.40 -2.41
C LYS A 79 8.35 10.99 -3.85
N ALA A 80 7.33 10.15 -4.08
CA ALA A 80 6.85 9.82 -5.41
C ALA A 80 5.83 10.85 -5.97
N GLY A 81 5.41 11.85 -5.19
CA GLY A 81 4.39 12.82 -5.60
C GLY A 81 2.98 12.23 -5.72
N LEU A 82 2.74 11.05 -5.14
CA LEU A 82 1.49 10.28 -5.26
C LEU A 82 0.53 10.47 -4.08
N THR A 83 0.85 11.35 -3.13
CA THR A 83 0.02 11.60 -1.93
C THR A 83 -1.43 11.95 -2.27
N GLU A 84 -1.66 12.89 -3.20
CA GLU A 84 -3.02 13.32 -3.56
C GLU A 84 -3.79 12.23 -4.31
N LEU A 85 -3.12 11.48 -5.19
CA LEU A 85 -3.75 10.35 -5.88
C LEU A 85 -4.13 9.26 -4.88
N SER A 86 -3.25 8.92 -3.94
CA SER A 86 -3.52 7.97 -2.86
C SER A 86 -4.72 8.38 -2.00
N LYS A 87 -4.82 9.67 -1.64
CA LYS A 87 -6.00 10.20 -0.91
C LYS A 87 -7.28 10.05 -1.72
N LYS A 88 -7.27 10.41 -3.01
CA LYS A 88 -8.44 10.25 -3.89
C LYS A 88 -8.85 8.79 -4.03
N LEU A 89 -7.88 7.88 -4.20
CA LEU A 89 -8.11 6.44 -4.21
C LEU A 89 -8.75 5.92 -2.92
N LYS A 90 -8.25 6.37 -1.76
CA LYS A 90 -8.86 6.04 -0.46
C LYS A 90 -10.29 6.56 -0.35
N LEU A 91 -10.58 7.77 -0.82
CA LEU A 91 -11.94 8.31 -0.83
C LEU A 91 -12.89 7.50 -1.72
N LEU A 92 -12.41 7.00 -2.87
CA LEU A 92 -13.17 6.09 -3.72
C LEU A 92 -13.46 4.75 -3.02
N ASN A 93 -12.51 4.27 -2.21
CA ASN A 93 -12.67 3.05 -1.43
C ASN A 93 -13.59 3.26 -0.20
N VAL A 94 -13.57 4.45 0.41
CA VAL A 94 -14.36 4.82 1.60
C VAL A 94 -15.78 5.29 1.26
N ARG A 95 -16.07 5.78 0.04
CA ARG A 95 -17.42 6.18 -0.43
C ARG A 95 -18.45 5.03 -0.53
N LYS A 96 -18.17 3.91 0.12
CA LYS A 96 -18.88 2.65 0.04
C LYS A 96 -19.22 2.05 1.42
N LEU A 97 -19.09 2.83 2.49
CA LEU A 97 -19.73 2.55 3.78
C LEU A 97 -21.04 3.35 3.87
#